data_AF-A0A7K3ZV10-F1
#
_entry.id   AF-A0A7K3ZV10-F1
#
_cell.length_a   1.000
_cell.length_b   1.000
_cell.length_c   1.000
_cell.angle_alpha   90.00
_cell.angle_beta   90.00
_cell.angle_gamma   90.00
#
_symmetry.space_group_name_H-M   'P 1'
#
loop_
_entity.id
_entity.type
_entity.pdbx_description
1 polymer ?
#
loop_
_entity_poly.entity_id
_entity_poly.type
_entity_poly.pdbx_seq_one_letter_code
_entity_poly.pdbx_strand_id
1 'polypeptide(L)'
;MRFQPLAIAFIIWIAMSYGSICIAEVDEKTDNSTYIDAPQDFVVCTGWHALCTDSNDCKMHGDKANCDCMRVNETHIVYTGEIQDYEVKNLTQAKCTNEHPCDIDQAPVCTAIKTGQYELNGTKYDWVSTYSYRGWCDILMRSLTACDQNATGYSGDKYWAICDCAPCMENQNASNPDKPLICECRVKNETFVGMNGSCTGDNGGIMSSMPLWAWDFRNSTYPFPMPGYEYVQGACAELKSDSLPPRSS
;
A
#
# COMPACT_ATOMS: atom_id res chain seq x y z
N MET A 1 -72.71 -41.96 44.55
CA MET A 1 -73.28 -42.75 43.46
C MET A 1 -72.46 -42.50 42.20
N ARG A 2 -71.89 -43.58 41.64
CA ARG A 2 -71.61 -43.88 40.22
C ARG A 2 -70.71 -42.99 39.34
N PHE A 3 -69.65 -43.68 38.87
CA PHE A 3 -68.95 -43.67 37.57
C PHE A 3 -67.77 -42.70 37.30
N GLN A 4 -66.57 -43.31 37.35
CA GLN A 4 -65.30 -43.00 36.65
C GLN A 4 -65.44 -43.02 35.10
N PRO A 5 -64.36 -42.90 34.29
CA PRO A 5 -63.23 -41.94 34.24
C PRO A 5 -62.92 -41.49 32.78
N LEU A 6 -61.93 -40.62 32.56
CA LEU A 6 -60.95 -40.68 31.44
C LEU A 6 -59.95 -39.53 31.67
N ALA A 7 -58.78 -39.82 32.26
CA ALA A 7 -57.55 -40.32 31.62
C ALA A 7 -56.63 -39.14 31.25
N ILE A 8 -55.58 -38.87 32.05
CA ILE A 8 -54.18 -39.33 31.87
C ILE A 8 -53.46 -38.44 30.83
N ALA A 9 -52.28 -37.85 31.00
CA ALA A 9 -51.28 -37.66 32.06
C ALA A 9 -50.31 -36.58 31.49
N PHE A 10 -49.87 -35.55 32.23
CA PHE A 10 -48.63 -35.45 33.02
C PHE A 10 -47.31 -35.96 32.38
N ILE A 11 -46.25 -35.14 32.58
CA ILE A 11 -44.77 -35.36 32.53
C ILE A 11 -44.11 -34.41 31.50
N ILE A 12 -43.65 -33.21 31.89
CA ILE A 12 -42.38 -32.83 32.57
C ILE A 12 -41.18 -32.70 31.59
N TRP A 13 -40.66 -31.46 31.54
CA TRP A 13 -39.30 -30.94 31.30
C TRP A 13 -38.31 -31.73 30.44
N ILE A 14 -37.69 -31.01 29.48
CA ILE A 14 -36.22 -30.87 29.41
C ILE A 14 -35.86 -29.44 28.95
N ALA A 15 -35.16 -28.70 29.81
CA ALA A 15 -34.30 -27.60 29.39
C ALA A 15 -32.96 -28.21 28.95
N MET A 16 -32.54 -27.94 27.70
CA MET A 16 -31.14 -28.11 27.29
C MET A 16 -30.73 -26.90 26.46
N SER A 17 -29.79 -26.18 27.04
CA SER A 17 -28.89 -25.21 26.42
C SER A 17 -28.23 -25.77 25.16
N TYR A 18 -28.47 -25.14 24.02
CA TYR A 18 -27.53 -25.10 22.92
C TYR A 18 -27.48 -23.67 22.41
N GLY A 19 -26.28 -23.09 22.42
CA GLY A 19 -26.02 -21.76 21.91
C GLY A 19 -26.46 -21.65 20.46
N SER A 20 -26.76 -20.42 20.03
CA SER A 20 -27.04 -20.12 18.64
C SER A 20 -25.83 -20.52 17.79
N ILE A 21 -25.91 -21.70 17.19
CA ILE A 21 -25.11 -22.04 16.02
C ILE A 21 -25.72 -21.19 14.91
N CYS A 22 -25.10 -20.06 14.60
CA CYS A 22 -25.34 -19.39 13.33
C CYS A 22 -24.70 -20.26 12.24
N ILE A 23 -25.47 -21.26 11.79
CA ILE A 23 -25.22 -21.95 10.53
C ILE A 23 -25.46 -20.91 9.43
N ALA A 24 -24.46 -20.71 8.58
CA ALA A 24 -24.56 -19.93 7.37
C ALA A 24 -25.74 -20.44 6.52
N GLU A 25 -26.73 -19.57 6.29
CA GLU A 25 -27.66 -19.76 5.17
C GLU A 25 -26.86 -19.54 3.88
N VAL A 26 -26.49 -20.66 3.26
CA VAL A 26 -26.26 -20.72 1.82
C VAL A 26 -27.63 -20.56 1.19
N ASP A 27 -27.92 -19.38 0.66
CA ASP A 27 -29.00 -19.23 -0.30
C ASP A 27 -28.40 -18.92 -1.67
N GLU A 28 -28.65 -19.88 -2.55
CA GLU A 28 -28.16 -19.99 -3.91
C GLU A 28 -28.97 -19.03 -4.79
N LYS A 29 -28.32 -17.96 -5.27
CA LYS A 29 -28.72 -17.28 -6.50
C LYS A 29 -27.52 -17.13 -7.40
N THR A 30 -27.46 -18.02 -8.37
CA THR A 30 -26.59 -17.93 -9.54
C THR A 30 -27.03 -16.75 -10.39
N ASP A 31 -26.54 -15.55 -10.07
CA ASP A 31 -26.49 -14.48 -11.06
C ASP A 31 -25.38 -14.83 -12.04
N ASN A 32 -25.82 -15.22 -13.23
CA ASN A 32 -25.00 -15.63 -14.35
C ASN A 32 -24.43 -14.39 -15.05
N SER A 33 -23.63 -13.64 -14.30
CA SER A 33 -22.76 -12.58 -14.79
C SER A 33 -21.41 -12.79 -14.13
N THR A 34 -20.40 -13.17 -14.91
CA THR A 34 -19.00 -13.09 -14.49
C THR A 34 -18.61 -11.61 -14.37
N TYR A 35 -19.16 -10.91 -13.38
CA TYR A 35 -18.51 -9.71 -12.86
C TYR A 35 -17.31 -10.23 -12.08
N ILE A 36 -16.16 -10.23 -12.74
CA ILE A 36 -14.89 -10.24 -12.02
C ILE A 36 -14.91 -8.92 -11.28
N ASP A 37 -15.22 -8.96 -9.98
CA ASP A 37 -15.19 -7.76 -9.16
C ASP A 37 -13.77 -7.18 -9.22
N ALA A 38 -13.69 -5.89 -9.52
CA ALA A 38 -12.42 -5.24 -9.74
C ALA A 38 -11.68 -5.16 -8.40
N PRO A 39 -10.37 -5.47 -8.36
CA PRO A 39 -9.59 -5.30 -7.15
C PRO A 39 -9.67 -3.88 -6.63
N GLN A 40 -9.63 -3.73 -5.32
CA GLN A 40 -9.47 -2.43 -4.68
C GLN A 40 -8.11 -1.85 -5.13
N ASP A 41 -8.10 -0.61 -5.66
CA ASP A 41 -6.87 -0.01 -6.17
C ASP A 41 -5.83 0.15 -5.06
N PHE A 42 -6.24 0.59 -3.87
CA PHE A 42 -5.34 0.88 -2.76
C PHE A 42 -5.80 0.21 -1.47
N VAL A 43 -4.87 -0.38 -0.72
CA VAL A 43 -5.11 -0.89 0.63
C VAL A 43 -4.29 -0.11 1.65
N VAL A 44 -4.82 -0.03 2.87
CA VAL A 44 -4.20 0.73 3.96
C VAL A 44 -3.58 -0.25 4.95
N CYS A 45 -2.30 -0.04 5.23
CA CYS A 45 -1.52 -0.86 6.17
C CYS A 45 -0.95 0.03 7.28
N THR A 46 -0.59 -0.58 8.41
CA THR A 46 0.14 0.08 9.50
C THR A 46 1.44 -0.63 9.80
N GLY A 47 2.42 0.15 10.26
CA GLY A 47 3.67 -0.38 10.78
C GLY A 47 4.90 0.12 10.02
N TRP A 48 5.96 -0.66 10.17
CA TRP A 48 7.27 -0.39 9.59
C TRP A 48 7.27 -0.59 8.08
N HIS A 49 7.79 0.39 7.35
CA HIS A 49 8.00 0.32 5.91
C HIS A 49 9.15 1.26 5.47
N ALA A 50 9.53 1.17 4.20
CA ALA A 50 10.47 2.10 3.58
C ALA A 50 9.74 3.25 2.88
N LEU A 51 10.30 4.46 2.92
CA LEU A 51 9.71 5.65 2.30
C LEU A 51 10.69 6.25 1.29
N CYS A 52 10.41 6.03 0.01
CA CYS A 52 11.25 6.47 -1.11
C CYS A 52 10.76 7.74 -1.82
N THR A 53 9.65 8.33 -1.39
CA THR A 53 9.05 9.45 -2.13
C THR A 53 9.94 10.72 -2.13
N ASP A 54 10.87 10.86 -1.18
CA ASP A 54 11.91 11.92 -1.15
C ASP A 54 13.26 11.45 -1.76
N SER A 55 13.31 10.32 -2.45
CA SER A 55 14.53 9.81 -3.09
C SER A 55 14.70 10.44 -4.47
N ASN A 56 15.44 11.55 -4.53
CA ASN A 56 15.69 12.30 -5.77
C ASN A 56 16.98 11.89 -6.50
N ASP A 57 17.80 11.02 -5.90
CA ASP A 57 19.11 10.61 -6.44
C ASP A 57 19.20 9.09 -6.63
N CYS A 58 18.16 8.50 -7.22
CA CYS A 58 18.14 7.07 -7.50
C CYS A 58 19.15 6.72 -8.59
N LYS A 59 20.05 5.77 -8.30
CA LYS A 59 21.11 5.35 -9.22
C LYS A 59 20.60 4.24 -10.14
N MET A 60 20.55 4.52 -11.44
CA MET A 60 20.08 3.58 -12.45
C MET A 60 21.08 2.46 -12.73
N HIS A 61 20.54 1.25 -12.89
CA HIS A 61 21.24 0.04 -13.30
C HIS A 61 20.35 -0.74 -14.30
N GLY A 62 20.28 -0.28 -15.55
CA GLY A 62 19.42 -0.87 -16.57
C GLY A 62 17.95 -0.46 -16.39
N ASP A 63 17.07 -1.44 -16.21
CA ASP A 63 15.62 -1.26 -15.98
C ASP A 63 15.26 -1.12 -14.49
N LYS A 64 16.27 -1.09 -13.61
CA LYS A 64 16.14 -0.87 -12.17
C LYS A 64 16.91 0.36 -11.72
N ALA A 65 16.54 0.91 -10.56
CA ALA A 65 17.27 1.97 -9.90
C ALA A 65 17.31 1.73 -8.39
N ASN A 66 18.47 1.95 -7.80
CA ASN A 66 18.66 1.88 -6.36
C ASN A 66 18.42 3.26 -5.74
N CYS A 67 17.44 3.34 -4.84
CA CYS A 67 17.08 4.57 -4.14
C CYS A 67 17.36 4.41 -2.65
N ASP A 68 18.02 5.40 -2.04
CA ASP A 68 18.14 5.48 -0.59
C ASP A 68 16.84 6.04 0.00
N CYS A 69 16.25 5.33 0.95
CA CYS A 69 14.92 5.57 1.48
C CYS A 69 14.91 5.61 3.00
N MET A 70 13.96 6.35 3.58
CA MET A 70 13.82 6.44 5.03
C MET A 70 13.19 5.17 5.58
N ARG A 71 13.49 4.85 6.82
CA ARG A 71 12.75 3.86 7.61
C ARG A 71 11.71 4.61 8.44
N VAL A 72 10.44 4.24 8.34
CA VAL A 72 9.35 4.91 9.06
C VAL A 72 8.34 3.91 9.61
N ASN A 73 7.61 4.30 10.67
CA ASN A 73 6.57 3.49 11.29
C ASN A 73 5.26 4.26 11.42
N GLU A 74 4.32 3.99 10.51
CA GLU A 74 3.05 4.72 10.43
C GLU A 74 2.03 4.01 9.53
N THR A 75 0.89 4.67 9.35
CA THR A 75 -0.09 4.26 8.33
C THR A 75 0.44 4.59 6.94
N HIS A 76 0.36 3.62 6.05
CA HIS A 76 0.86 3.72 4.68
C HIS A 76 -0.11 3.05 3.70
N ILE A 77 0.04 3.44 2.44
CA ILE A 77 -0.83 3.02 1.35
C ILE A 77 -0.03 2.13 0.40
N VAL A 78 -0.63 1.01 0.06
CA VAL A 78 -0.11 0.06 -0.92
C VAL A 78 -1.00 0.12 -2.16
N TYR A 79 -0.41 0.52 -3.29
CA TYR A 79 -1.09 0.42 -4.58
C TYR A 79 -1.08 -1.05 -5.02
N THR A 80 -2.26 -1.69 -5.08
CA THR A 80 -2.39 -3.13 -5.28
C THR A 80 -1.85 -3.58 -6.64
N GLY A 81 -1.93 -2.71 -7.65
CA GLY A 81 -1.35 -2.92 -8.97
C GLY A 81 0.18 -3.01 -8.97
N GLU A 82 0.84 -2.42 -7.98
CA GLU A 82 2.31 -2.31 -7.89
C GLU A 82 2.96 -3.39 -7.03
N ILE A 83 2.17 -4.18 -6.30
CA ILE A 83 2.66 -5.35 -5.57
C ILE A 83 3.46 -6.25 -6.53
N GLN A 84 4.72 -6.48 -6.18
CA GLN A 84 5.67 -7.24 -6.98
C GLN A 84 5.69 -8.73 -6.58
N ASP A 85 5.40 -9.04 -5.31
CA ASP A 85 5.24 -10.43 -4.86
C ASP A 85 3.97 -11.00 -5.48
N TYR A 86 4.13 -11.94 -6.41
CA TYR A 86 3.05 -12.47 -7.22
C TYR A 86 1.99 -13.20 -6.38
N GLU A 87 2.41 -13.95 -5.36
CA GLU A 87 1.48 -14.70 -4.51
C GLU A 87 0.69 -13.73 -3.63
N VAL A 88 1.39 -12.81 -2.96
CA VAL A 88 0.77 -11.78 -2.12
C VAL A 88 -0.13 -10.86 -2.94
N LYS A 89 0.24 -10.53 -4.18
CA LYS A 89 -0.58 -9.75 -5.10
C LYS A 89 -1.89 -10.45 -5.40
N ASN A 90 -1.83 -11.71 -5.83
CA ASN A 90 -3.04 -12.47 -6.18
C ASN A 90 -3.96 -12.63 -4.97
N LEU A 91 -3.41 -12.97 -3.81
CA LEU A 91 -4.19 -13.07 -2.58
C LEU A 91 -4.83 -11.73 -2.20
N THR A 92 -4.10 -10.62 -2.36
CA THR A 92 -4.62 -9.28 -2.06
C THR A 92 -5.72 -8.88 -3.02
N GLN A 93 -5.51 -9.05 -4.33
CA GLN A 93 -6.51 -8.70 -5.35
C GLN A 93 -7.75 -9.60 -5.30
N ALA A 94 -7.61 -10.85 -4.84
CA ALA A 94 -8.75 -11.75 -4.65
C ALA A 94 -9.55 -11.45 -3.37
N LYS A 95 -8.89 -10.96 -2.30
CA LYS A 95 -9.53 -10.70 -1.01
C LYS A 95 -10.12 -9.29 -0.93
N CYS A 96 -9.41 -8.30 -1.45
CA CYS A 96 -9.76 -6.88 -1.33
C CYS A 96 -10.27 -6.38 -2.68
N THR A 97 -11.58 -6.25 -2.80
CA THR A 97 -12.25 -5.87 -4.04
C THR A 97 -13.09 -4.61 -3.84
N ASN A 98 -13.60 -4.02 -4.92
CA ASN A 98 -14.43 -2.82 -4.81
C ASN A 98 -15.79 -3.09 -4.16
N GLU A 99 -16.36 -4.29 -4.31
CA GLU A 99 -17.58 -4.71 -3.61
C GLU A 99 -17.30 -5.10 -2.14
N HIS A 100 -16.13 -5.70 -1.89
CA HIS A 100 -15.70 -6.16 -0.57
C HIS A 100 -14.35 -5.52 -0.20
N PRO A 101 -14.33 -4.22 0.11
CA PRO A 101 -13.09 -3.52 0.38
C PRO A 101 -12.47 -3.99 1.71
N CYS A 102 -11.15 -4.06 1.72
CA CYS A 102 -10.40 -4.30 2.94
C CYS A 102 -10.27 -3.00 3.74
N ASP A 103 -10.56 -3.07 5.03
CA ASP A 103 -10.16 -2.03 5.98
C ASP A 103 -8.65 -2.12 6.28
N ILE A 104 -8.20 -1.24 7.17
CA ILE A 104 -6.81 -1.16 7.65
C ILE A 104 -6.29 -2.54 8.09
N ASP A 105 -5.11 -2.92 7.60
CA ASP A 105 -4.39 -4.17 7.90
C ASP A 105 -5.10 -5.47 7.52
N GLN A 106 -6.28 -5.42 6.88
CA GLN A 106 -7.01 -6.64 6.48
C GLN A 106 -6.42 -7.29 5.22
N ALA A 107 -5.68 -6.52 4.41
CA ALA A 107 -5.10 -6.99 3.17
C ALA A 107 -3.91 -7.96 3.42
N PRO A 108 -3.78 -9.05 2.64
CA PRO A 108 -2.67 -9.99 2.75
C PRO A 108 -1.29 -9.33 2.64
N VAL A 109 -1.15 -8.33 1.75
CA VAL A 109 0.10 -7.56 1.62
C VAL A 109 0.51 -6.84 2.90
N CYS A 110 -0.45 -6.32 3.70
CA CYS A 110 -0.12 -5.69 4.98
C CYS A 110 0.51 -6.69 5.95
N THR A 111 0.00 -7.92 5.98
CA THR A 111 0.58 -8.99 6.80
C THR A 111 1.96 -9.38 6.30
N ALA A 112 2.13 -9.53 4.98
CA ALA A 112 3.42 -9.89 4.39
C ALA A 112 4.52 -8.87 4.71
N ILE A 113 4.23 -7.57 4.58
CA ILE A 113 5.16 -6.49 4.94
C ILE A 113 5.48 -6.56 6.44
N LYS A 114 4.46 -6.59 7.29
CA LYS A 114 4.63 -6.56 8.76
C LYS A 114 5.42 -7.74 9.33
N THR A 115 5.40 -8.88 8.65
CA THR A 115 6.01 -10.13 9.12
C THR A 115 7.26 -10.54 8.32
N GLY A 116 7.76 -9.67 7.43
CA GLY A 116 8.92 -9.96 6.58
C GLY A 116 8.73 -11.16 5.65
N GLN A 117 7.49 -11.44 5.25
CA GLN A 117 7.16 -12.55 4.33
C GLN A 117 7.00 -12.09 2.88
N TYR A 118 7.24 -10.81 2.58
CA TYR A 118 7.23 -10.30 1.21
C TYR A 118 8.44 -10.86 0.44
N GLU A 119 8.18 -11.67 -0.59
CA GLU A 119 9.20 -12.45 -1.29
C GLU A 119 9.26 -12.09 -2.79
N LEU A 120 10.47 -11.83 -3.28
CA LEU A 120 10.73 -11.67 -4.72
C LEU A 120 11.89 -12.56 -5.13
N ASN A 121 11.69 -13.35 -6.20
CA ASN A 121 12.71 -14.23 -6.77
C ASN A 121 13.41 -15.12 -5.71
N GLY A 122 12.66 -15.64 -4.72
CA GLY A 122 13.20 -16.50 -3.66
C GLY A 122 13.86 -15.76 -2.50
N THR A 123 13.87 -14.42 -2.50
CA THR A 123 14.46 -13.59 -1.44
C THR A 123 13.36 -12.89 -0.65
N LYS A 124 13.39 -13.02 0.67
CA LYS A 124 12.48 -12.31 1.58
C LYS A 124 13.03 -10.94 1.94
N TYR A 125 12.14 -9.96 2.00
CA TYR A 125 12.48 -8.59 2.31
C TYR A 125 11.77 -8.15 3.58
N ASP A 126 12.55 -7.66 4.53
CA ASP A 126 12.05 -7.08 5.78
C ASP A 126 11.45 -5.68 5.57
N TRP A 127 11.79 -5.05 4.44
CA TRP A 127 11.41 -3.70 4.10
C TRP A 127 10.81 -3.65 2.71
N VAL A 128 9.67 -2.97 2.60
CA VAL A 128 8.99 -2.72 1.34
C VAL A 128 8.71 -1.23 1.27
N SER A 129 9.07 -0.60 0.16
CA SER A 129 8.75 0.80 -0.08
C SER A 129 7.28 0.97 -0.38
N THR A 130 6.62 1.88 0.31
CA THR A 130 5.20 2.17 0.13
C THR A 130 4.94 3.66 0.23
N TYR A 131 3.75 4.09 -0.17
CA TYR A 131 3.36 5.48 -0.08
C TYR A 131 3.00 5.83 1.36
N SER A 132 3.59 6.90 1.89
CA SER A 132 3.21 7.46 3.18
C SER A 132 2.88 8.95 3.07
N TYR A 133 1.89 9.35 3.87
CA TYR A 133 1.47 10.73 4.00
C TYR A 133 2.53 11.66 4.57
N ARG A 134 3.36 11.18 5.50
CA ARG A 134 4.52 11.93 6.00
C ARG A 134 5.43 12.31 4.84
N GLY A 135 5.82 11.35 4.00
CA GLY A 135 6.64 11.59 2.80
C GLY A 135 6.00 12.56 1.82
N TRP A 136 4.67 12.52 1.72
CA TRP A 136 3.93 13.35 0.80
C TRP A 136 3.79 14.82 1.23
N CYS A 137 3.79 15.08 2.55
CA CYS A 137 3.78 16.43 3.09
C CYS A 137 4.96 17.28 2.59
N ASP A 138 6.17 16.72 2.57
CA ASP A 138 7.36 17.40 2.07
C ASP A 138 7.28 17.67 0.56
N ILE A 139 6.60 16.80 -0.18
CA ILE A 139 6.48 16.87 -1.65
C ILE A 139 5.43 17.89 -2.07
N LEU A 140 4.27 17.92 -1.40
CA LEU A 140 3.24 18.92 -1.61
C LEU A 140 3.75 20.34 -1.44
N MET A 141 4.61 20.53 -0.43
CA MET A 141 5.19 21.84 -0.13
C MET A 141 6.22 22.27 -1.18
N ARG A 142 6.69 21.39 -2.07
CA ARG A 142 7.83 21.66 -2.95
C ARG A 142 7.48 21.91 -4.42
N SER A 143 6.20 21.92 -4.80
CA SER A 143 5.70 22.18 -6.17
C SER A 143 5.87 21.00 -7.13
N LEU A 144 4.75 20.46 -7.60
CA LEU A 144 4.72 19.41 -8.62
C LEU A 144 4.79 20.01 -10.02
N THR A 145 5.46 19.35 -10.95
CA THR A 145 5.57 19.77 -12.36
C THR A 145 5.26 18.61 -13.30
N ALA A 146 4.57 18.88 -14.40
CA ALA A 146 4.32 17.87 -15.42
C ALA A 146 5.58 17.67 -16.28
N CYS A 147 6.14 16.45 -16.25
CA CYS A 147 7.33 16.10 -17.03
C CYS A 147 6.93 15.29 -18.25
N ASP A 148 6.62 16.01 -19.33
CA ASP A 148 6.37 15.42 -20.65
C ASP A 148 7.65 15.43 -21.49
N GLN A 149 8.35 14.30 -21.46
CA GLN A 149 9.58 14.08 -22.21
C GLN A 149 9.42 14.13 -23.74
N ASN A 150 8.19 14.05 -24.25
CA ASN A 150 7.91 14.19 -25.68
C ASN A 150 7.59 15.64 -26.09
N ALA A 151 7.44 16.54 -25.12
CA ALA A 151 7.17 17.95 -25.40
C ALA A 151 8.38 18.62 -26.07
N THR A 152 8.10 19.51 -27.03
CA THR A 152 9.15 20.30 -27.68
C THR A 152 9.80 21.23 -26.66
N GLY A 153 11.12 21.19 -26.55
CA GLY A 153 11.88 22.01 -25.61
C GLY A 153 11.93 21.46 -24.17
N TYR A 154 11.50 20.20 -23.96
CA TYR A 154 11.65 19.54 -22.67
C TYR A 154 13.12 19.50 -22.24
N SER A 155 13.37 19.83 -20.97
CA SER A 155 14.66 19.74 -20.30
C SER A 155 14.43 19.05 -18.96
N GLY A 156 14.97 17.86 -18.81
CA GLY A 156 14.71 16.98 -17.68
C GLY A 156 15.22 15.57 -17.91
N ASP A 157 15.05 14.70 -16.91
CA ASP A 157 15.33 13.28 -17.06
C ASP A 157 14.32 12.62 -17.99
N LYS A 158 14.78 11.60 -18.72
CA LYS A 158 13.91 10.71 -19.52
C LYS A 158 13.39 9.52 -18.72
N TYR A 159 13.94 9.31 -17.53
CA TYR A 159 13.68 8.15 -16.73
C TYR A 159 13.29 8.57 -15.32
N TRP A 160 12.44 7.78 -14.70
CA TRP A 160 12.01 7.95 -13.32
C TRP A 160 11.80 6.58 -12.67
N ALA A 161 11.85 6.54 -11.34
CA ALA A 161 11.79 5.31 -10.57
C ALA A 161 10.39 5.12 -9.93
N ILE A 162 9.77 3.97 -10.19
CA ILE A 162 8.61 3.49 -9.44
C ILE A 162 9.12 2.72 -8.22
N CYS A 163 8.97 3.32 -7.05
CA CYS A 163 9.36 2.71 -5.78
C CYS A 163 8.19 2.14 -4.99
N ASP A 164 6.95 2.26 -5.47
CA ASP A 164 5.81 1.61 -4.84
C ASP A 164 5.99 0.09 -4.87
N CYS A 165 5.84 -0.53 -3.70
CA CYS A 165 6.08 -1.95 -3.45
C CYS A 165 7.48 -2.44 -3.87
N ALA A 166 8.47 -1.56 -3.93
CA ALA A 166 9.85 -1.94 -4.20
C ALA A 166 10.44 -2.70 -3.00
N PRO A 167 11.17 -3.80 -3.24
CA PRO A 167 11.89 -4.50 -2.18
C PRO A 167 13.06 -3.64 -1.67
N CYS A 168 13.29 -3.68 -0.37
CA CYS A 168 14.33 -2.89 0.28
C CYS A 168 15.16 -3.71 1.26
N MET A 169 16.40 -3.31 1.45
CA MET A 169 17.31 -3.89 2.45
C MET A 169 17.98 -2.78 3.27
N GLU A 170 18.44 -3.11 4.47
CA GLU A 170 19.25 -2.17 5.24
C GLU A 170 20.62 -1.98 4.59
N ASN A 171 21.00 -0.73 4.37
CA ASN A 171 22.33 -0.35 3.93
C ASN A 171 23.22 -0.10 5.17
N GLN A 172 24.04 -1.10 5.51
CA GLN A 172 24.94 -1.02 6.67
C GLN A 172 25.99 0.09 6.56
N ASN A 173 26.24 0.59 5.34
CA ASN A 173 27.20 1.66 5.07
C ASN A 173 26.50 2.91 4.51
N ALA A 174 25.25 3.16 4.89
CA ALA A 174 24.52 4.35 4.46
C ALA A 174 25.31 5.62 4.81
N SER A 175 25.70 6.37 3.78
CA SER A 175 26.36 7.67 3.95
C SER A 175 25.41 8.72 4.54
N ASN A 176 24.11 8.54 4.31
CA ASN A 176 23.04 9.32 4.90
C ASN A 176 22.32 8.51 6.00
N PRO A 177 22.50 8.85 7.29
CA PRO A 177 21.84 8.12 8.38
C PRO A 177 20.31 8.31 8.38
N ASP A 178 19.79 9.35 7.74
CA ASP A 178 18.35 9.59 7.60
C ASP A 178 17.71 8.74 6.49
N LYS A 179 18.51 8.09 5.63
CA LYS A 179 18.03 7.19 4.57
C LYS A 179 18.77 5.85 4.61
N PRO A 180 18.54 5.02 5.63
CA PRO A 180 19.33 3.81 5.87
C PRO A 180 18.89 2.60 5.03
N LEU A 181 17.81 2.70 4.24
CA LEU A 181 17.31 1.62 3.42
C LEU A 181 17.69 1.84 1.96
N ILE A 182 18.09 0.78 1.26
CA ILE A 182 18.28 0.79 -0.20
C ILE A 182 17.17 -0.03 -0.85
N CYS A 183 16.40 0.60 -1.72
CA CYS A 183 15.26 -0.02 -2.40
C CYS A 183 15.53 -0.18 -3.89
N GLU A 184 15.20 -1.35 -4.44
CA GLU A 184 15.33 -1.63 -5.88
C GLU A 184 14.04 -1.28 -6.61
N CYS A 185 13.98 -0.04 -7.11
CA CYS A 185 12.83 0.50 -7.82
C CYS A 185 12.85 0.13 -9.30
N ARG A 186 11.67 0.01 -9.92
CA ARG A 186 11.56 -0.21 -11.37
C ARG A 186 11.75 1.12 -12.10
N VAL A 187 12.43 1.10 -13.24
CA VAL A 187 12.60 2.31 -14.06
C VAL A 187 11.54 2.38 -15.14
N LYS A 188 10.98 3.57 -15.35
CA LYS A 188 10.10 3.88 -16.47
C LYS A 188 10.68 4.97 -17.36
N ASN A 189 10.27 4.92 -18.62
CA ASN A 189 10.58 5.91 -19.65
C ASN A 189 9.26 6.40 -20.25
N GLU A 190 8.45 7.05 -19.42
CA GLU A 190 7.16 7.62 -19.78
C GLU A 190 6.94 8.93 -19.03
N THR A 191 5.92 9.69 -19.42
CA THR A 191 5.59 10.97 -18.77
C THR A 191 5.29 10.79 -17.29
N PHE A 192 5.79 11.69 -16.45
CA PHE A 192 5.73 11.54 -14.99
C PHE A 192 5.52 12.88 -14.28
N VAL A 193 5.32 12.81 -12.97
CA VAL A 193 5.22 13.99 -12.10
C VAL A 193 6.59 14.35 -11.55
N GLY A 194 7.16 15.45 -12.03
CA GLY A 194 8.34 16.07 -11.45
C GLY A 194 8.08 16.59 -10.05
N MET A 195 9.07 16.46 -9.19
CA MET A 195 9.05 16.92 -7.80
C MET A 195 9.93 18.17 -7.66
N ASN A 196 9.67 19.00 -6.66
CA ASN A 196 10.48 20.18 -6.35
C ASN A 196 10.59 21.20 -7.50
N GLY A 197 9.55 21.31 -8.34
CA GLY A 197 9.57 22.15 -9.54
C GLY A 197 10.55 21.70 -10.62
N SER A 198 11.05 20.46 -10.52
CA SER A 198 12.10 19.90 -11.38
C SER A 198 11.62 18.62 -12.07
N CYS A 199 12.13 18.39 -13.27
CA CYS A 199 12.04 17.12 -13.96
C CYS A 199 13.37 16.33 -13.94
N THR A 200 14.34 16.81 -13.16
CA THR A 200 15.66 16.20 -13.01
C THR A 200 15.91 15.84 -11.56
N GLY A 201 16.41 14.63 -11.33
CA GLY A 201 16.93 14.19 -10.04
C GLY A 201 18.22 14.91 -9.64
N ASP A 202 18.68 14.62 -8.43
CA ASP A 202 19.90 15.20 -7.90
C ASP A 202 21.13 14.37 -8.29
N ASN A 203 22.32 14.98 -8.30
CA ASN A 203 23.62 14.30 -8.49
C ASN A 203 23.70 13.30 -9.68
N GLY A 204 22.95 13.56 -10.76
CA GLY A 204 22.90 12.70 -11.95
C GLY A 204 22.14 11.39 -11.76
N GLY A 205 21.43 11.21 -10.65
CA GLY A 205 20.39 10.19 -10.48
C GLY A 205 19.04 10.65 -11.01
N ILE A 206 18.07 9.74 -10.97
CA ILE A 206 16.66 10.02 -11.29
C ILE A 206 15.84 10.09 -10.01
N MET A 207 14.67 10.71 -10.08
CA MET A 207 13.76 10.76 -8.93
C MET A 207 12.83 9.55 -8.85
N SER A 208 12.50 9.15 -7.62
CA SER A 208 11.29 8.38 -7.35
C SER A 208 10.07 9.26 -7.61
N SER A 209 9.12 8.75 -8.39
CA SER A 209 7.99 9.54 -8.85
C SER A 209 6.76 8.65 -9.10
N MET A 210 5.73 9.25 -9.68
CA MET A 210 4.45 8.66 -10.05
C MET A 210 4.09 9.06 -11.48
N PRO A 211 3.24 8.28 -12.18
CA PRO A 211 2.86 8.58 -13.54
C PRO A 211 2.07 9.89 -13.62
N LEU A 212 2.13 10.57 -14.77
CA LEU A 212 1.54 11.90 -14.92
C LEU A 212 0.02 11.95 -14.63
N TRP A 213 -0.70 10.87 -14.93
CA TRP A 213 -2.15 10.78 -14.67
C TRP A 213 -2.50 10.73 -13.18
N ALA A 214 -1.54 10.39 -12.31
CA ALA A 214 -1.80 10.25 -10.89
C ALA A 214 -2.07 11.59 -10.20
N TRP A 215 -1.77 12.72 -10.84
CA TRP A 215 -1.96 14.06 -10.27
C TRP A 215 -2.79 14.96 -11.18
N ASP A 216 -3.87 15.53 -10.65
CA ASP A 216 -4.63 16.59 -11.31
C ASP A 216 -3.99 17.94 -11.00
N PHE A 217 -3.17 18.42 -11.94
CA PHE A 217 -2.52 19.74 -11.85
C PHE A 217 -3.50 20.92 -11.84
N ARG A 218 -4.70 20.76 -12.41
CA ARG A 218 -5.70 21.84 -12.44
C ARG A 218 -6.33 22.04 -11.07
N ASN A 219 -6.66 20.94 -10.41
CA ASN A 219 -7.32 20.94 -9.11
C ASN A 219 -6.35 20.76 -7.94
N SER A 220 -5.06 20.54 -8.21
CA SER A 220 -4.01 20.28 -7.22
C SER A 220 -4.40 19.14 -6.26
N THR A 221 -4.84 18.03 -6.82
CA THR A 221 -5.32 16.87 -6.06
C THR A 221 -5.12 15.55 -6.81
N TYR A 222 -5.24 14.44 -6.11
CA TYR A 222 -5.40 13.13 -6.73
C TYR A 222 -6.77 13.03 -7.42
N PRO A 223 -6.84 12.53 -8.67
CA PRO A 223 -8.12 12.35 -9.38
C PRO A 223 -8.88 11.09 -8.93
N PHE A 224 -8.31 10.33 -7.99
CA PHE A 224 -8.89 9.14 -7.39
C PHE A 224 -8.92 9.29 -5.85
N PRO A 225 -9.79 8.55 -5.15
CA PRO A 225 -9.81 8.54 -3.69
C PRO A 225 -8.48 8.01 -3.14
N MET A 226 -7.67 8.89 -2.56
CA MET A 226 -6.44 8.52 -1.86
C MET A 226 -6.74 8.42 -0.35
N PRO A 227 -6.77 7.21 0.25
CA PRO A 227 -7.36 7.00 1.58
C PRO A 227 -6.68 7.77 2.72
N GLY A 228 -7.26 8.88 3.17
CA GLY A 228 -6.71 9.70 4.26
C GLY A 228 -5.99 10.98 3.82
N TYR A 229 -5.98 11.28 2.51
CA TYR A 229 -5.34 12.46 1.94
C TYR A 229 -5.92 13.78 2.48
N GLU A 230 -7.23 13.80 2.73
CA GLU A 230 -7.97 14.95 3.25
C GLU A 230 -7.53 15.37 4.67
N TYR A 231 -6.94 14.47 5.45
CA TYR A 231 -6.49 14.76 6.82
C TYR A 231 -5.04 15.25 6.89
N VAL A 232 -4.30 15.16 5.80
CA VAL A 232 -2.84 15.32 5.78
C VAL A 232 -2.43 16.74 5.38
N GLN A 233 -3.31 17.47 4.69
CA GLN A 233 -3.05 18.84 4.23
C GLN A 233 -2.78 19.88 5.34
N GLY A 234 -2.99 19.53 6.62
CA GLY A 234 -2.85 20.46 7.75
C GLY A 234 -1.75 20.14 8.78
N ALA A 235 -0.99 19.05 8.64
CA ALA A 235 -0.21 18.49 9.76
C ALA A 235 1.30 18.30 9.51
N CYS A 236 1.87 18.96 8.50
CA CYS A 236 3.24 18.71 8.06
C CYS A 236 4.31 19.07 9.12
N ALA A 237 5.13 18.09 9.51
CA ALA A 237 6.36 18.27 10.29
C ALA A 237 7.56 17.73 9.48
N GLU A 238 8.76 18.28 9.69
CA GLU A 238 9.98 17.80 9.03
C GLU A 238 10.19 16.28 9.28
N LEU A 239 10.52 15.55 8.21
CA LEU A 239 10.70 14.10 8.28
C LEU A 239 12.14 13.70 8.59
N LYS A 240 12.27 12.65 9.41
CA LYS A 240 13.53 11.95 9.69
C LYS A 240 13.24 10.46 9.79
N SER A 241 14.26 9.65 9.57
CA SER A 241 14.20 8.20 9.78
C SER A 241 13.84 7.89 11.24
N ASP A 242 12.87 7.01 11.44
CA ASP A 242 12.51 6.52 12.76
C ASP A 242 13.61 5.55 13.26
N SER A 243 13.89 5.60 14.57
CA SER A 243 14.82 4.66 15.21
C SER A 243 14.33 3.22 15.05
N LEU A 244 15.22 2.23 15.03
CA LEU A 244 14.81 0.82 14.94
C LEU A 244 13.74 0.46 15.98
N PRO A 245 12.78 -0.43 15.65
CA PRO A 245 11.90 -0.99 16.66
C PRO A 245 12.74 -1.61 17.80
N PRO A 246 12.31 -1.47 19.06
CA PRO A 246 12.92 -2.21 20.15
C PRO A 246 12.88 -3.69 19.80
N ARG A 247 14.03 -4.38 19.85
CA ARG A 247 14.04 -5.84 19.74
C ARG A 247 13.19 -6.36 20.90
N SER A 248 12.10 -7.05 20.59
CA SER A 248 11.35 -7.80 21.60
C SER A 248 12.30 -8.85 22.16
N SER A 249 12.78 -8.60 23.38
CA SER A 249 13.56 -9.54 24.19
C SER A 249 12.72 -10.74 24.62
#